data_AF-A0A069B0Y4-F1
#
_entry.id   AF-A0A069B0Y4-F1
#
_cell.length_a   1.000
_cell.length_b   1.000
_cell.length_c   1.000
_cell.angle_alpha   90.00
_cell.angle_beta   90.00
_cell.angle_gamma   90.00
#
_symmetry.space_group_name_H-M   'P 1'
#
loop_
_entity.id
_entity.type
_entity.pdbx_description
1 polymer ?
#
loop_
_entity_poly.entity_id
_entity_poly.type
_entity_poly.pdbx_seq_one_letter_code
_entity_poly.pdbx_strand_id
1 'polypeptide(L)' 'MPTKSKRISITIFPELETDLDVLKKEKFYKESQSEMLRYLIKLGLQVNKEKVYKNE' A
#
# COMPACT_ATOMS: atom_id res chain seq x y z
N MET A 1 9.94 19.85 -13.20
CA MET A 1 10.44 18.47 -13.36
C MET A 1 9.23 17.54 -13.34
N PRO A 2 8.90 16.80 -14.41
CA PRO A 2 7.75 15.90 -14.38
C PRO A 2 8.04 14.81 -13.36
N THR A 3 7.32 14.82 -12.25
CA THR A 3 7.35 13.73 -11.28
C THR A 3 6.87 12.47 -11.98
N LYS A 4 7.65 11.38 -11.96
CA LYS A 4 7.26 10.05 -12.49
C LYS A 4 6.08 9.42 -11.73
N SER A 5 5.41 10.19 -10.89
CA SER A 5 4.35 9.78 -9.98
C SER A 5 3.00 10.01 -10.63
N LYS A 6 2.16 8.98 -10.70
CA LYS A 6 0.76 9.10 -11.10
C LYS A 6 -0.11 9.23 -9.85
N ARG A 7 -0.98 10.25 -9.81
CA ARG A 7 -1.99 10.38 -8.76
C ARG A 7 -3.14 9.42 -9.05
N ILE A 8 -3.58 8.70 -8.04
CA ILE A 8 -4.76 7.83 -8.08
C ILE A 8 -5.71 8.24 -6.95
N SER A 9 -7.01 8.11 -7.20
CA SER A 9 -8.05 8.17 -6.18
C SER A 9 -8.70 6.81 -6.13
N ILE A 10 -8.93 6.28 -4.93
CA ILE A 10 -9.57 4.99 -4.71
C ILE A 10 -10.70 5.17 -3.70
N THR A 11 -11.78 4.42 -3.90
CA THR A 11 -12.82 4.27 -2.89
C THR A 11 -12.54 2.97 -2.14
N ILE A 12 -12.49 3.05 -0.82
CA ILE A 12 -12.31 1.89 0.05
C ILE A 12 -13.50 1.80 1.01
N PHE A 13 -13.74 0.60 1.53
CA PHE A 13 -14.73 0.41 2.58
C PHE A 13 -14.19 0.87 3.95
N PRO A 14 -15.07 1.31 4.87
CA PRO A 14 -14.65 1.83 6.18
C PRO A 14 -13.85 0.83 7.04
N GLU A 15 -14.11 -0.46 6.89
CA GLU A 15 -13.39 -1.50 7.62
C GLU A 15 -11.91 -1.49 7.24
N LEU A 16 -11.61 -1.28 5.95
CA LEU A 16 -10.23 -1.19 5.46
C LEU A 16 -9.55 0.09 5.94
N GLU A 17 -10.27 1.20 6.02
CA GLU A 17 -9.74 2.46 6.55
C GLU A 17 -9.29 2.30 8.01
N THR A 18 -10.09 1.61 8.82
CA THR A 18 -9.77 1.32 10.22
C THR A 18 -8.47 0.54 10.36
N ASP A 19 -8.29 -0.52 9.56
CA ASP A 19 -7.07 -1.32 9.57
C ASP A 19 -5.85 -0.51 9.11
N LEU A 20 -6.02 0.36 8.11
CA LEU A 20 -4.96 1.22 7.60
C LEU A 20 -4.52 2.26 8.65
N ASP A 21 -5.45 2.79 9.44
CA ASP A 21 -5.14 3.76 10.49
C ASP A 21 -4.37 3.13 11.66
N VAL A 22 -4.77 1.93 12.08
CA VAL A 22 -4.02 1.14 13.08
C VAL A 22 -2.61 0.87 12.56
N LEU A 23 -2.48 0.39 11.33
CA LEU A 23 -1.18 0.12 10.72
C LEU A 23 -0.31 1.37 10.64
N LYS A 24 -0.91 2.52 10.29
CA LYS A 24 -0.20 3.80 10.23
C LYS A 24 0.36 4.17 11.59
N LYS A 25 -0.46 4.06 12.64
CA LYS A 25 -0.05 4.38 14.01
C LYS A 25 1.08 3.48 14.51
N GLU A 26 1.01 2.18 14.21
CA GLU A 26 1.97 1.20 14.73
C GLU A 26 3.30 1.18 13.98
N LYS A 27 3.25 1.24 12.64
CA LYS A 27 4.42 0.97 11.78
C LYS A 27 4.90 2.17 10.96
N PHE A 28 4.05 3.18 10.78
CA PHE A 28 4.31 4.32 9.89
C PHE A 28 4.07 5.67 10.57
N TYR A 29 4.21 5.76 11.90
CA TYR A 29 3.83 6.93 12.69
C TYR A 29 4.47 8.25 12.18
N LYS A 30 5.71 8.18 11.68
CA LYS A 30 6.47 9.33 11.17
C LYS A 30 6.28 9.57 9.67
N GLU A 31 5.60 8.67 8.96
CA GLU A 31 5.49 8.71 7.51
C GLU A 31 4.11 9.21 7.05
N SER A 32 4.06 9.72 5.81
CA SER A 32 2.78 10.10 5.22
C SER A 32 1.93 8.87 4.89
N GLN A 33 0.61 9.04 4.90
CA GLN A 33 -0.32 7.98 4.46
C GLN A 33 -0.01 7.52 3.02
N SER A 34 0.49 8.43 2.17
CA SER A 34 0.89 8.10 0.80
C SER A 34 2.11 7.18 0.74
N GLU A 35 3.06 7.30 1.66
CA GLU A 35 4.22 6.39 1.74
C GLU A 35 3.80 5.01 2.25
N MET A 36 2.97 4.96 3.30
CA MET A 36 2.39 3.71 3.80
C MET A 36 1.65 2.96 2.68
N LEU A 37 0.76 3.66 1.94
CA LEU A 37 0.02 3.06 0.84
C LEU A 37 0.95 2.57 -0.28
N ARG A 38 2.01 3.32 -0.62
CA ARG A 38 3.03 2.86 -1.58
C ARG A 38 3.73 1.60 -1.11
N TYR A 39 4.07 1.51 0.16
CA TYR A 39 4.70 0.32 0.75
C TYR A 39 3.76 -0.89 0.66
N LEU A 40 2.50 -0.73 1.06
CA LEU A 40 1.50 -1.79 1.01
C LEU A 40 1.25 -2.29 -0.42
N ILE A 41 1.15 -1.38 -1.40
CA ILE A 41 0.99 -1.76 -2.81
C ILE A 41 2.21 -2.54 -3.30
N LYS A 42 3.44 -2.12 -2.96
CA LYS A 42 4.66 -2.85 -3.33
C LYS A 42 4.70 -4.25 -2.70
N LEU A 43 4.34 -4.36 -1.42
CA LEU A 43 4.30 -5.63 -0.70
C LEU A 43 3.29 -6.59 -1.35
N GLY A 44 2.08 -6.11 -1.64
CA GLY A 44 1.05 -6.90 -2.33
C GLY A 44 1.51 -7.39 -3.71
N LEU A 45 2.19 -6.54 -4.48
CA LEU A 45 2.76 -6.92 -5.78
C LEU A 45 3.89 -7.95 -5.65
N GLN A 46 4.75 -7.83 -4.63
CA GLN A 46 5.82 -8.80 -4.40
C GLN A 46 5.26 -10.18 -4.03
N VAL A 47 4.33 -10.23 -3.06
CA VAL A 47 3.67 -11.47 -2.66
C VAL A 47 2.96 -12.13 -3.85
N ASN A 48 2.33 -11.34 -4.72
CA ASN A 48 1.69 -11.88 -5.90
C ASN A 48 2.68 -12.46 -6.91
N LYS A 49 3.82 -11.80 -7.15
CA LYS A 49 4.89 -12.34 -7.99
C LYS A 49 5.40 -13.67 -7.46
N GLU A 50 5.67 -13.75 -6.16
CA GLU A 50 6.14 -14.99 -5.52
C GLU A 50 5.12 -16.14 -5.60
N LYS A 51 3.82 -15.83 -5.64
CA LYS A 51 2.76 -16.83 -5.90
C LYS A 51 2.70 -17.30 -7.34
N VAL A 52 3.06 -16.46 -8.31
CA VAL A 52 3.14 -16.84 -9.73
C VAL A 52 4.28 -17.85 -9.94
N TYR A 53 5.42 -17.70 -9.25
CA TYR A 53 6.57 -18.62 -9.35
C TYR A 53 6.44 -19.95 -8.57
N LYS A 54 5.34 -20.16 -7.83
CA LYS A 54 5.06 -21.43 -7.13
C LYS A 54 4.05 -22.32 -7.86
N ASN A 55 3.52 -21.87 -8.99
CA ASN A 55 2.52 -22.58 -9.79
C ASN A 55 3.01 -22.93 -11.22
N GLU A 56 4.30 -22.79 -11.49
CA GLU A 56 5.01 -23.36 -12.65
C GLU A 56 5.99 -24.44 -12.17
#